data_AF-A0A926PTL7-F1
#
_entry.id   AF-A0A926PTL7-F1
#
_cell.length_a   1.000
_cell.length_b   1.000
_cell.length_c   1.000
_cell.angle_alpha   90.00
_cell.angle_beta   90.00
_cell.angle_gamma   90.00
#
_symmetry.space_group_name_H-M   'P 1'
#
loop_
_entity.id
_entity.type
_entity.pdbx_description
1 polymer ?
#
loop_
_entity_poly.entity_id
_entity_poly.type
_entity_poly.pdbx_seq_one_letter_code
_entity_poly.pdbx_strand_id
1 'polypeptide(L)' 'MVSSQSQPTVNPSLPEPKFGFNAYAEKLNGRAAMIGFVATIAIEYFTGQGLLSWLGLI' A
#
# COMPACT_ATOMS: atom_id res chain seq x y z
N MET A 1 44.51 30.69 3.65
CA MET A 1 44.58 29.21 3.54
C MET A 1 43.14 28.73 3.50
N VAL A 2 42.57 28.63 2.30
CA VAL A 2 41.15 28.29 2.08
C VAL A 2 41.09 26.80 1.79
N SER A 3 40.52 26.03 2.70
CA SER A 3 40.20 24.61 2.50
C SER A 3 38.95 24.51 1.62
N SER A 4 39.16 24.28 0.32
CA SER A 4 38.10 24.00 -0.66
C SER A 4 37.32 22.74 -0.29
N GLN A 5 35.99 22.85 -0.34
CA GLN A 5 35.03 21.81 -0.02
C GLN A 5 35.01 20.67 -1.05
N SER A 6 34.67 19.46 -0.60
CA SER A 6 34.11 18.41 -1.46
C SER A 6 32.87 17.81 -0.79
N GLN A 7 31.83 18.60 -0.61
CA GLN A 7 30.51 18.08 -0.27
C GLN A 7 29.83 17.67 -1.59
N PRO A 8 29.40 16.41 -1.78
CA PRO A 8 28.74 16.00 -3.01
C PRO A 8 27.42 16.77 -3.17
N THR A 9 27.32 17.64 -4.18
CA THR A 9 26.14 18.47 -4.46
C THR A 9 24.97 17.67 -5.06
N VAL A 10 25.17 16.40 -5.40
CA VAL A 10 24.13 15.54 -5.99
C VAL A 10 23.90 14.36 -5.07
N ASN A 11 22.74 14.34 -4.40
CA ASN A 11 22.25 13.13 -3.76
C ASN A 11 21.86 12.17 -4.91
N PRO A 12 22.59 11.05 -5.14
CA PRO A 12 22.24 10.14 -6.23
C PRO A 12 20.86 9.56 -5.93
N SER A 13 19.85 10.03 -6.67
CA SER A 13 18.50 9.49 -6.62
C SER A 13 18.51 8.10 -7.22
N LEU A 14 18.73 7.10 -6.36
CA LEU A 14 18.63 5.71 -6.73
C LEU A 14 17.18 5.43 -7.16
N PRO A 15 16.95 4.75 -8.31
CA PRO A 15 15.60 4.37 -8.69
C PRO A 15 15.02 3.47 -7.60
N GLU A 16 13.91 3.89 -7.00
CA GLU A 16 13.18 3.03 -6.06
C GLU A 16 12.79 1.73 -6.77
N PRO A 17 13.01 0.57 -6.14
CA PRO A 17 12.65 -0.71 -6.74
C PRO A 17 11.14 -0.76 -6.95
N LYS A 18 10.71 -0.70 -8.21
CA LYS A 18 9.30 -0.66 -8.61
C LYS A 18 8.54 -1.97 -8.34
N PHE A 19 9.26 -3.06 -8.09
CA PHE A 19 8.72 -4.37 -7.74
C PHE A 19 9.03 -4.75 -6.30
N GLY A 20 8.09 -5.44 -5.65
CA GLY A 20 8.20 -5.89 -4.26
C GLY A 20 7.53 -4.95 -3.27
N PHE A 21 7.96 -5.03 -2.01
CA PHE A 21 7.50 -4.15 -0.94
C PHE A 21 8.17 -2.78 -1.09
N ASN A 22 7.50 -1.87 -1.78
CA ASN A 22 7.87 -0.45 -1.85
C ASN A 22 6.71 0.43 -1.38
N ALA A 23 7.02 1.68 -1.03
CA ALA A 23 6.05 2.61 -0.44
C ALA A 23 4.82 2.86 -1.34
N TYR A 24 4.96 2.75 -2.66
CA TYR A 24 3.84 2.85 -3.58
C TYR A 24 2.91 1.64 -3.47
N ALA A 25 3.47 0.42 -3.50
CA ALA A 25 2.72 -0.82 -3.37
C ALA A 25 2.00 -0.91 -2.01
N GLU A 26 2.66 -0.50 -0.92
CA GLU A 26 2.05 -0.46 0.41
C GLU A 26 0.84 0.48 0.48
N LYS A 27 0.98 1.70 -0.08
CA LYS A 27 -0.13 2.66 -0.16
C LYS A 27 -1.29 2.13 -1.01
N LEU A 28 -1.00 1.47 -2.12
CA LEU A 28 -2.01 0.90 -3.01
C LEU A 28 -2.76 -0.25 -2.31
N ASN A 29 -2.01 -1.18 -1.70
CA ASN A 29 -2.58 -2.31 -0.96
C ASN A 29 -3.42 -1.83 0.24
N GLY A 30 -2.96 -0.81 0.96
CA GLY A 30 -3.72 -0.22 2.07
C GLY A 30 -5.06 0.37 1.63
N ARG A 31 -5.11 1.07 0.48
CA ARG A 31 -6.36 1.59 -0.09
C ARG A 31 -7.30 0.45 -0.53
N ALA A 32 -6.76 -0.57 -1.18
CA ALA A 32 -7.53 -1.75 -1.57
C ALA A 32 -8.13 -2.45 -0.34
N ALA A 33 -7.38 -2.56 0.76
CA ALA A 33 -7.87 -3.13 2.01
C ALA A 33 -9.00 -2.29 2.63
N MET A 34 -8.88 -0.96 2.66
CA MET A 34 -9.96 -0.08 3.15
C MET A 34 -11.25 -0.26 2.33
N ILE A 35 -11.14 -0.32 1.00
CA ILE A 35 -12.28 -0.54 0.10
C ILE A 35 -12.87 -1.94 0.34
N GLY A 36 -12.04 -2.98 0.44
CA GLY A 36 -12.49 -4.34 0.68
C GLY A 36 -13.21 -4.51 2.02
N PHE A 37 -12.75 -3.80 3.06
CA PHE A 37 -13.41 -3.82 4.37
C PHE A 37 -14.80 -3.16 4.33
N VAL A 38 -14.92 -1.99 3.70
CA VAL A 38 -16.22 -1.33 3.53
C VAL A 38 -17.16 -2.19 2.66
N ALA A 39 -16.65 -2.78 1.59
CA ALA A 39 -17.41 -3.69 0.75
C ALA A 39 -17.91 -4.92 1.53
N THR A 40 -17.08 -5.45 2.43
CA THR A 40 -17.45 -6.58 3.30
C THR A 40 -18.63 -6.22 4.21
N ILE A 41 -18.57 -5.06 4.86
CA ILE A 41 -19.69 -4.56 5.70
C ILE A 41 -20.95 -4.35 4.85
N ALA A 42 -20.82 -3.77 3.65
CA ALA A 42 -21.95 -3.55 2.77
C ALA A 42 -22.61 -4.88 2.35
N ILE A 43 -21.82 -5.88 1.96
CA ILE A 43 -22.32 -7.22 1.62
C ILE A 43 -23.08 -7.80 2.82
N GLU A 44 -22.49 -7.80 4.00
CA GLU A 44 -23.12 -8.34 5.21
C GLU A 44 -24.45 -7.64 5.53
N TYR A 45 -24.50 -6.31 5.37
CA TYR A 45 -25.72 -5.53 5.56
C TYR A 45 -26.83 -5.89 4.56
N PHE A 46 -26.50 -6.06 3.28
CA PHE A 46 -27.49 -6.36 2.24
C PHE A 46 -27.92 -7.82 2.18
N THR A 47 -27.01 -8.76 2.46
CA THR A 47 -27.29 -10.20 2.40
C THR A 47 -27.79 -10.77 3.73
N GLY A 48 -27.49 -10.09 4.84
CA GLY A 48 -27.71 -10.62 6.19
C GLY A 48 -26.80 -11.81 6.54
N GLN A 49 -25.77 -12.07 5.73
CA GLN A 49 -24.84 -13.18 5.90
C GLN A 49 -23.41 -12.65 5.98
N GLY A 50 -22.61 -13.19 6.90
CA GLY A 50 -21.20 -12.85 6.99
C GLY A 50 -20.43 -13.23 5.73
N LEU A 51 -19.34 -12.51 5.43
CA LEU A 51 -18.55 -12.66 4.20
C LEU A 51 -18.16 -14.11 3.88
N LEU A 52 -17.73 -14.87 4.88
CA LEU A 52 -17.27 -16.25 4.68
C LEU A 52 -18.41 -17.20 4.28
N SER A 53 -19.61 -16.99 4.85
CA SER A 53 -20.80 -17.75 4.48
C SER A 53 -21.29 -17.35 3.08
N TRP A 54 -21.23 -16.05 2.75
CA TRP A 54 -21.52 -15.54 1.41
C TRP A 54 -20.55 -16.11 0.35
N LEU A 55 -19.28 -16.32 0.71
CA LEU A 55 -18.28 -17.00 -0.14
C LEU A 55 -18.44 -18.54 -0.19
N GLY A 56 -19.34 -19.12 0.61
CA GLY A 56 -19.57 -20.57 0.69
C GLY A 56 -18.45 -21.35 1.36
N LEU A 57 -17.65 -20.70 2.21
CA LEU A 57 -16.53 -21.33 2.90
C LEU A 57 -16.93 -21.97 4.24
N ILE A 58 -18.09 -21.58 4.79
CA ILE A 58 -18.68 -22.10 6.01
C ILE A 58 -20.20 -22.22 5.89
#